data_AF-A0A0G1Z6B8-F1
#
_entry.id   AF-A0A0G1Z6B8-F1
#
_cell.length_a   1.000
_cell.length_b   1.000
_cell.length_c   1.000
_cell.angle_alpha   90.00
_cell.angle_beta   90.00
_cell.angle_gamma   90.00
#
_symmetry.space_group_name_H-M   'P 1'
#
loop_
_entity.id
_entity.type
_entity.pdbx_description
1 polymer ?
#
loop_
_entity_poly.entity_id
_entity_poly.type
_entity_poly.pdbx_seq_one_letter_code
_entity_poly.pdbx_strand_id
1 'polypeptide(L)' 'MTIQKQGEKEEHTYEIVGSAEANMQEHKISHRSPLGASLMDKKRGDVFAFETPKGPQKYKIVNVK' A
#
# COMPACT_ATOMS: atom_id res chain seq x y z
N MET A 1 -1.25 1.94 7.69
CA MET A 1 -0.29 2.55 6.75
C MET A 1 -1.00 3.49 5.79
N THR A 2 -0.48 4.70 5.60
CA THR A 2 -1.04 5.71 4.68
C THR A 2 -0.09 5.91 3.51
N ILE A 3 -0.62 5.72 2.30
CA ILE A 3 0.12 5.84 1.04
C ILE A 3 -0.52 6.90 0.14
N GLN A 4 0.30 7.60 -0.64
CA GLN A 4 -0.13 8.63 -1.57
C GLN A 4 0.43 8.32 -2.96
N LYS A 5 -0.42 8.41 -3.99
CA LYS A 5 0.02 8.19 -5.37
C LYS A 5 0.89 9.35 -5.83
N GLN A 6 2.00 9.05 -6.48
CA GLN A 6 2.91 10.07 -6.98
C GLN A 6 2.25 10.86 -8.12
N GLY A 7 1.99 12.15 -7.91
CA GLY A 7 1.30 13.03 -8.85
C GLY A 7 -0.15 13.35 -8.49
N GLU A 8 -0.70 12.70 -7.47
CA GLU A 8 -2.03 13.02 -6.92
C GLU A 8 -1.92 13.45 -5.46
N LYS A 9 -2.98 14.10 -4.97
CA LYS A 9 -3.08 14.52 -3.56
C LYS A 9 -3.86 13.53 -2.71
N GLU A 10 -4.46 12.50 -3.31
CA GLU A 10 -5.21 11.47 -2.59
C GLU A 10 -4.29 10.59 -1.73
N GLU A 11 -4.68 10.47 -0.47
CA GLU A 11 -4.05 9.60 0.51
C GLU A 11 -4.98 8.42 0.79
N HIS A 12 -4.47 7.21 0.64
CA HIS A 12 -5.19 6.00 0.97
C HIS A 12 -4.58 5.37 2.21
N THR A 13 -5.44 5.08 3.19
CA THR A 13 -5.03 4.38 4.40
C THR A 13 -5.44 2.93 4.32
N TYR A 14 -4.50 2.03 4.53
CA TYR A 14 -4.67 0.59 4.54
C TYR A 14 -4.09 -0.02 5.80
N GLU A 15 -4.51 -1.23 6.15
CA GLU A 15 -3.94 -2.02 7.23
C GLU A 15 -3.37 -3.31 6.67
N ILE A 16 -2.11 -3.65 7.00
CA ILE A 16 -1.54 -4.93 6.58
C ILE A 16 -1.99 -6.00 7.57
N VAL A 17 -2.65 -7.03 7.05
CA VAL A 17 -3.20 -8.13 7.84
C VAL A 17 -2.80 -9.50 7.27
N GLY A 18 -3.14 -10.57 7.99
CA GLY A 18 -3.05 -11.95 7.51
C GLY A 18 -3.87 -12.17 6.24
N SER A 19 -3.53 -13.17 5.42
CA SER A 19 -4.33 -13.52 4.23
C SER A 19 -5.78 -13.88 4.55
N ALA A 20 -6.05 -14.46 5.72
CA ALA A 20 -7.40 -14.81 6.15
C ALA A 20 -8.26 -13.59 6.53
N GLU A 21 -7.64 -12.47 6.89
CA GLU A 21 -8.30 -11.27 7.40
C GLU A 21 -8.36 -10.14 6.36
N ALA A 22 -7.77 -10.36 5.18
CA ALA A 22 -7.67 -9.37 4.13
C ALA A 22 -9.04 -9.04 3.54
N ASN A 23 -9.36 -7.75 3.52
CA ASN A 23 -10.65 -7.24 3.07
C ASN A 23 -10.49 -5.83 2.50
N MET A 24 -10.57 -5.70 1.17
CA MET A 24 -10.46 -4.39 0.49
C MET A 24 -11.55 -3.40 0.91
N GLN A 25 -12.76 -3.86 1.24
CA GLN A 25 -13.86 -2.98 1.67
C GLN A 25 -13.56 -2.34 3.02
N GLU A 26 -12.82 -3.05 3.87
CA GLU A 26 -12.35 -2.56 5.17
C GLU A 26 -10.94 -1.94 5.10
N HIS A 27 -10.40 -1.71 3.90
CA HIS A 27 -9.03 -1.23 3.70
C HIS A 27 -7.94 -2.15 4.30
N LYS A 28 -8.24 -3.44 4.46
CA LYS A 28 -7.31 -4.46 4.94
C LYS A 28 -6.65 -5.15 3.75
N ILE A 29 -5.33 -5.05 3.67
CA ILE A 29 -4.50 -5.61 2.60
C ILE A 29 -3.74 -6.82 3.14
N SER A 30 -3.83 -7.94 2.43
CA SER A 30 -3.02 -9.10 2.78
C SER A 30 -1.55 -8.79 2.60
N HIS A 31 -0.76 -9.18 3.59
CA HIS A 31 0.70 -9.19 3.51
C HIS A 31 1.26 -10.02 2.34
N ARG A 32 0.48 -10.96 1.77
CA ARG A 32 0.85 -11.75 0.57
C ARG A 32 0.50 -11.08 -0.76
N SER A 33 -0.23 -9.96 -0.74
CA SER A 33 -0.55 -9.24 -1.98
C SER A 33 0.67 -8.46 -2.49
N PRO A 34 0.77 -8.14 -3.79
CA PRO A 34 1.85 -7.32 -4.33
C PRO A 34 2.00 -5.98 -3.61
N LEU A 35 0.87 -5.36 -3.27
CA LEU A 35 0.82 -4.11 -2.51
C LEU A 35 1.32 -4.30 -1.07
N GLY A 36 0.80 -5.30 -0.34
CA GLY A 36 1.19 -5.58 1.03
C GLY A 36 2.65 -5.97 1.17
N ALA A 37 3.17 -6.80 0.25
CA ALA A 37 4.57 -7.17 0.19
C ALA A 37 5.49 -5.99 -0.13
N SER A 38 5.05 -5.08 -1.02
CA SER A 38 5.81 -3.85 -1.33
C SER A 38 5.84 -2.84 -0.18
N LEU A 39 4.90 -2.97 0.75
CA LEU A 39 4.76 -2.13 1.93
C LEU A 39 5.42 -2.74 3.17
N MET A 40 5.69 -4.04 3.17
CA MET A 40 6.53 -4.67 4.19
C MET A 40 7.91 -4.01 4.20
N ASP A 41 8.44 -3.79 5.40
CA ASP A 41 9.77 -3.20 5.65
C ASP A 41 9.94 -1.73 5.22
N LYS A 42 8.92 -1.11 4.65
CA LYS A 42 8.99 0.29 4.23
C LYS A 42 8.73 1.26 5.38
N LYS A 43 9.40 2.42 5.31
CA LYS A 43 9.33 3.47 6.33
C LYS A 43 8.59 4.70 5.82
N ARG A 44 8.23 5.60 6.72
CA ARG A 44 7.65 6.89 6.36
C ARG A 44 8.59 7.66 5.44
N GLY A 45 8.06 8.17 4.33
CA GLY A 45 8.81 8.91 3.31
C GLY A 45 9.36 8.04 2.17
N ASP A 46 9.34 6.72 2.32
CA ASP A 46 9.80 5.79 1.29
C ASP A 46 8.87 5.80 0.07
N VAL A 47 9.45 5.60 -1.11
CA VAL A 47 8.70 5.55 -2.38
C VAL A 47 8.87 4.15 -2.95
N PHE A 48 7.77 3.56 -3.38
CA PHE A 48 7.75 2.23 -3.96
C PHE A 48 6.88 2.21 -5.21
N ALA A 49 7.21 1.30 -6.11
CA ALA A 49 6.42 1.02 -7.30
C ALA A 49 6.00 -0.44 -7.24
N PHE A 50 4.76 -0.72 -7.63
CA PHE A 50 4.28 -2.08 -7.78
C PHE A 50 3.57 -2.25 -9.12
N GLU A 51 3.63 -3.46 -9.65
CA GLU A 51 2.95 -3.81 -10.89
C GLU A 51 1.47 -4.04 -10.62
N THR A 52 0.62 -3.38 -11.41
CA THR A 52 -0.80 -3.65 -11.46
C THR A 52 -1.18 -4.13 -12.85
N PRO A 53 -2.33 -4.79 -13.02
CA PRO A 53 -2.84 -5.15 -14.34
C PRO A 53 -3.00 -3.95 -15.30
N LYS A 54 -3.09 -2.72 -14.76
CA LYS A 54 -3.18 -1.47 -15.55
C LYS A 54 -1.82 -0.80 -15.79
N GLY A 55 -0.72 -1.44 -15.38
CA GLY A 55 0.64 -0.92 -15.48
C GLY A 55 1.28 -0.63 -14.11
N PRO A 56 2.57 -0.25 -14.09
CA PRO A 56 3.29 0.08 -12.85
C PRO A 56 2.73 1.36 -12.23
N GLN A 57 2.38 1.32 -10.94
CA GLN A 57 1.97 2.50 -10.20
C GLN A 57 3.00 2.85 -9.11
N LYS A 58 3.29 4.15 -8.96
CA LYS A 58 4.22 4.68 -7.96
C LYS A 58 3.46 5.33 -6.81
N TYR A 59 3.80 4.92 -5.60
CA TYR A 59 3.23 5.43 -4.36
C TYR A 59 4.33 5.80 -3.37
N LYS A 60 4.01 6.74 -2.50
CA LYS A 60 4.85 7.20 -1.39
C LYS A 60 4.18 6.90 -0.07
N ILE A 61 4.94 6.44 0.90
CA ILE A 61 4.45 6.27 2.27
C ILE A 61 4.41 7.62 2.96
N VAL A 62 3.21 8.11 3.24
CA VAL A 62 3.02 9.37 3.97
C VAL A 62 3.08 9.13 5.47
N ASN A 63 2.54 7.99 5.93
CA ASN A 63 2.53 7.64 7.33
C ASN A 63 2.59 6.13 7.57
N VAL A 64 3.35 5.73 8.60
CA VAL A 64 3.39 4.37 9.13
C VAL A 64 2.85 4.45 10.55
N LYS A 65 1.88 3.60 10.88
CA LYS A 65 1.24 3.55 12.19
C LYS A 65 1.63 2.24 12.86
#